data_AF-A0A162KFS7-F1
#
_entry.id   AF-A0A162KFS7-F1
#
_cell.length_a   1.000
_cell.length_b   1.000
_cell.length_c   1.000
_cell.angle_alpha   90.00
_cell.angle_beta   90.00
_cell.angle_gamma   90.00
#
_symmetry.space_group_name_H-M   'P 1'
#
loop_
_entity.id
_entity.type
_entity.pdbx_description
1 polymer ?
#
loop_
_entity_poly.entity_id
_entity_poly.type
_entity_poly.pdbx_seq_one_letter_code
_entity_poly.pdbx_strand_id
1 'polypeptide(L)'
;MRQKQNTSIARILDRVVATGVERIAGMHQICQYGYDAKDFLIEKCRTTYEHPDVLAVRHYAGAILGSIHRALAVQQWFQVSNSNSTDPLNIQPSLEKSLAAFDLFVLHDQPGDLNEVGDGSRIFQYTRH
;
A
#
# COMPACT_ATOMS: atom_id res chain seq x y z
N MET A 1 -0.26 -15.78 -17.37
CA MET A 1 0.72 -15.67 -16.26
C MET A 1 0.11 -14.95 -15.06
N ARG A 2 -0.37 -13.70 -15.22
CA ARG A 2 -1.01 -12.91 -14.15
C ARG A 2 -2.16 -13.60 -13.42
N GLN A 3 -3.08 -14.27 -14.12
CA GLN A 3 -4.19 -14.98 -13.47
C GLN A 3 -3.71 -16.09 -12.51
N LYS A 4 -2.67 -16.84 -12.89
CA LYS A 4 -2.07 -17.86 -12.02
C LYS A 4 -1.41 -17.25 -10.79
N GLN A 5 -0.72 -16.11 -10.94
CA GLN A 5 -0.15 -15.36 -9.83
C GLN A 5 -1.25 -14.86 -8.89
N ASN A 6 -2.33 -14.27 -9.42
CA ASN A 6 -3.47 -13.82 -8.61
C ASN A 6 -4.13 -14.97 -7.84
N THR A 7 -4.25 -16.16 -8.43
CA THR A 7 -4.73 -17.34 -7.71
C THR A 7 -3.80 -17.73 -6.57
N SER A 8 -2.48 -17.69 -6.77
CA SER A 8 -1.50 -17.96 -5.71
C SER A 8 -1.58 -16.91 -4.60
N ILE A 9 -1.64 -15.63 -4.95
CA ILE A 9 -1.74 -14.51 -4.00
C ILE A 9 -3.04 -14.62 -3.21
N ALA A 10 -4.17 -14.94 -3.85
CA ALA A 10 -5.44 -15.17 -3.19
C ALA A 10 -5.34 -16.27 -2.13
N ARG A 11 -4.75 -17.41 -2.49
CA ARG A 11 -4.57 -18.53 -1.55
C ARG A 11 -3.70 -18.17 -0.35
N ILE A 12 -2.68 -17.33 -0.55
CA ILE A 12 -1.83 -16.86 0.55
C ILE A 12 -2.61 -15.86 1.42
N LEU A 13 -3.37 -14.95 0.82
CA LEU A 13 -4.18 -13.96 1.54
C LEU A 13 -5.27 -14.64 2.38
N ASP A 14 -5.91 -15.69 1.86
CA ASP A 14 -6.91 -16.45 2.59
C ASP A 14 -6.31 -17.07 3.86
N ARG A 15 -5.07 -17.56 3.81
CA ARG A 15 -4.34 -18.09 4.98
C ARG A 15 -3.95 -17.01 5.98
N VAL A 16 -3.55 -15.83 5.50
CA VAL A 16 -3.24 -14.64 6.30
C VAL A 16 -4.48 -14.16 7.07
N VAL A 17 -5.65 -14.23 6.43
CA VAL A 17 -6.95 -13.89 7.03
C VAL A 17 -7.38 -14.96 8.03
N ALA A 18 -7.28 -16.24 7.65
CA ALA A 18 -7.79 -17.35 8.45
C ALA A 18 -6.95 -17.66 9.71
N THR A 19 -5.62 -17.43 9.69
CA THR A 19 -4.74 -17.84 10.79
C THR A 19 -3.76 -16.75 11.24
N GLY A 20 -3.52 -16.68 12.55
CA GLY A 20 -2.48 -15.78 13.10
C GLY A 20 -1.06 -16.28 12.86
N VAL A 21 -0.85 -17.61 12.80
CA VAL A 21 0.48 -18.24 12.71
C VAL A 21 1.15 -17.99 11.37
N GLU A 22 0.40 -18.05 10.26
CA GLU A 22 0.95 -17.86 8.91
C GLU A 22 0.97 -16.39 8.46
N ARG A 23 0.53 -15.45 9.31
CA ARG A 23 0.26 -14.07 8.91
C ARG A 23 1.51 -13.33 8.43
N ILE A 24 2.55 -13.30 9.26
CA ILE A 24 3.80 -12.57 8.91
C ILE A 24 4.46 -13.22 7.69
N ALA A 25 4.54 -14.55 7.67
CA ALA A 25 5.14 -15.29 6.56
C ALA A 25 4.36 -15.09 5.26
N GLY A 26 3.02 -15.18 5.30
CA GLY A 26 2.16 -14.99 4.15
C GLY A 26 2.17 -13.56 3.63
N MET A 27 2.15 -12.57 4.52
CA MET A 27 2.32 -11.16 4.13
C MET A 27 3.66 -10.94 3.43
N HIS A 28 4.75 -11.48 3.97
CA HIS A 28 6.07 -11.40 3.34
C HIS A 28 6.09 -12.09 1.96
N GLN A 29 5.49 -13.26 1.83
CA GLN A 29 5.37 -13.97 0.54
C GLN A 29 4.62 -13.13 -0.50
N ILE A 30 3.55 -12.44 -0.12
CA ILE A 30 2.83 -11.56 -1.06
C ILE A 30 3.68 -10.35 -1.43
N CYS A 31 4.41 -9.75 -0.48
CA CYS A 31 5.32 -8.63 -0.77
C CYS A 31 6.39 -8.98 -1.82
N GLN A 32 6.84 -10.24 -1.90
CA GLN A 32 7.82 -10.69 -2.90
C GLN A 32 7.32 -10.63 -4.34
N TYR A 33 5.99 -10.60 -4.56
CA TYR A 33 5.41 -10.35 -5.89
C TYR A 33 5.52 -8.88 -6.31
N GLY A 34 5.79 -7.96 -5.38
CA GLY A 34 5.95 -6.54 -5.67
C GLY A 34 4.77 -5.95 -6.44
N TYR A 35 5.05 -5.27 -7.56
CA TYR A 35 4.03 -4.60 -8.36
C TYR A 35 3.01 -5.56 -9.00
N ASP A 36 3.36 -6.84 -9.21
CA ASP A 36 2.44 -7.83 -9.78
C ASP A 36 1.25 -8.12 -8.85
N ALA A 37 1.40 -7.90 -7.55
CA ALA A 37 0.31 -8.06 -6.58
C ALA A 37 -0.60 -6.83 -6.47
N LYS A 38 -0.20 -5.68 -7.04
CA LYS A 38 -0.84 -4.38 -6.80
C LYS A 38 -2.32 -4.38 -7.16
N ASP A 39 -2.67 -4.75 -8.39
CA ASP A 39 -4.05 -4.69 -8.88
C ASP A 39 -4.97 -5.59 -8.05
N PHE A 40 -4.49 -6.79 -7.72
CA PHE A 40 -5.20 -7.73 -6.86
C PHE A 40 -5.42 -7.16 -5.45
N LEU A 41 -4.39 -6.56 -4.84
CA LEU A 41 -4.50 -5.98 -3.50
C LEU A 41 -5.44 -4.77 -3.48
N ILE A 42 -5.42 -3.93 -4.52
CA ILE A 42 -6.37 -2.80 -4.68
C ILE A 42 -7.81 -3.31 -4.74
N GLU A 43 -8.06 -4.39 -5.49
CA GLU A 43 -9.37 -5.04 -5.55
C GLU A 43 -9.79 -5.54 -4.15
N LYS A 44 -8.88 -6.20 -3.42
CA LYS A 44 -9.17 -6.73 -2.07
C LYS A 44 -9.40 -5.64 -1.03
N CYS A 45 -8.74 -4.49 -1.13
CA CYS A 45 -9.05 -3.31 -0.31
C CYS A 45 -10.49 -2.80 -0.50
N ARG A 46 -11.14 -3.13 -1.64
CA ARG A 46 -12.51 -2.74 -1.97
C ARG A 46 -13.54 -3.85 -1.77
N THR A 47 -13.15 -4.98 -1.16
CA THR A 47 -14.05 -6.11 -0.85
C THR A 47 -15.35 -5.64 -0.19
N THR A 48 -16.51 -6.09 -0.66
CA THR A 48 -17.83 -5.63 -0.17
C THR A 48 -18.10 -6.05 1.28
N TYR A 49 -18.99 -5.32 1.96
CA TYR A 49 -19.37 -5.61 3.37
C TYR A 49 -20.13 -6.92 3.56
N GLU A 50 -20.59 -7.55 2.46
CA GLU A 50 -21.23 -8.87 2.48
C GLU A 50 -20.22 -10.01 2.72
N HIS A 51 -18.90 -9.74 2.54
CA HIS A 51 -17.87 -10.73 2.79
C HIS A 51 -17.70 -10.95 4.31
N PRO A 52 -17.74 -12.20 4.81
CA PRO A 52 -17.68 -12.49 6.25
C PRO A 52 -16.42 -11.90 6.91
N ASP A 53 -15.29 -11.99 6.22
CA ASP A 53 -14.00 -11.48 6.70
C ASP A 53 -13.64 -10.09 6.14
N VAL A 54 -14.61 -9.27 5.73
CA VAL A 54 -14.37 -7.99 5.03
C VAL A 54 -13.33 -7.10 5.73
N LEU A 55 -13.41 -6.99 7.06
CA LEU A 55 -12.48 -6.16 7.84
C LEU A 55 -11.05 -6.71 7.78
N ALA A 56 -10.88 -8.02 7.96
CA ALA A 56 -9.58 -8.67 7.93
C ALA A 56 -8.97 -8.63 6.51
N VAL A 57 -9.77 -8.93 5.48
CA VAL A 57 -9.34 -8.88 4.08
C VAL A 57 -8.86 -7.49 3.71
N ARG A 58 -9.65 -6.45 4.00
CA ARG A 58 -9.27 -5.06 3.70
C ARG A 58 -8.05 -4.62 4.49
N HIS A 59 -7.99 -4.95 5.78
CA HIS A 59 -6.86 -4.61 6.64
C HIS A 59 -5.54 -5.21 6.14
N TYR A 60 -5.49 -6.52 5.89
CA TYR A 60 -4.25 -7.17 5.44
C TYR A 60 -3.89 -6.81 4.01
N ALA A 61 -4.87 -6.69 3.10
CA ALA A 61 -4.60 -6.22 1.75
C ALA A 61 -3.98 -4.81 1.76
N GLY A 62 -4.52 -3.90 2.57
CA GLY A 62 -3.98 -2.56 2.76
C GLY A 62 -2.58 -2.57 3.38
N ALA A 63 -2.37 -3.34 4.45
CA ALA A 63 -1.06 -3.44 5.11
C ALA A 63 0.03 -3.96 4.17
N ILE A 64 -0.27 -4.99 3.37
CA ILE A 64 0.64 -5.56 2.39
C ILE A 64 0.92 -4.55 1.26
N LEU A 65 -0.12 -3.93 0.71
CA LEU A 65 0.01 -2.92 -0.35
C LEU A 65 0.92 -1.76 0.10
N GLY A 66 0.78 -1.34 1.36
CA GLY A 66 1.63 -0.31 1.95
C GLY A 66 3.07 -0.72 2.11
N SER A 67 3.30 -1.97 2.51
CA SER A 67 4.65 -2.51 2.56
C SER A 67 5.31 -2.51 1.19
N ILE A 68 4.56 -2.84 0.12
CA ILE A 68 5.07 -2.81 -1.26
C ILE A 68 5.39 -1.37 -1.69
N HIS A 69 4.49 -0.42 -1.45
CA HIS A 69 4.72 0.98 -1.80
C HIS A 69 5.92 1.57 -1.05
N ARG A 70 6.05 1.31 0.26
CA ARG A 70 7.23 1.75 1.03
C ARG A 70 8.52 1.13 0.53
N ALA A 71 8.53 -0.17 0.21
CA ALA A 71 9.72 -0.83 -0.34
C ALA A 71 10.17 -0.18 -1.66
N LEU A 72 9.23 0.12 -2.55
CA LEU A 72 9.50 0.80 -3.82
C LEU A 72 9.99 2.25 -3.61
N ALA A 73 9.38 2.98 -2.68
CA ALA A 73 9.80 4.34 -2.33
C ALA A 73 11.24 4.36 -1.77
N VAL A 74 11.55 3.45 -0.84
CA VAL A 74 12.90 3.30 -0.27
C VAL A 74 13.91 2.92 -1.33
N GLN A 75 13.59 1.98 -2.22
CA GLN A 75 14.45 1.62 -3.35
C GLN A 75 14.73 2.84 -4.22
N GLN A 76 13.72 3.69 -4.46
CA GLN A 76 13.91 4.86 -5.28
C GLN A 76 14.76 5.93 -4.59
N TRP A 77 14.54 6.19 -3.31
CA TRP A 77 15.39 7.11 -2.55
C TRP A 77 16.84 6.64 -2.46
N PHE A 78 17.07 5.33 -2.35
CA PHE A 78 18.42 4.76 -2.40
C PHE A 78 19.10 5.02 -3.75
N GLN A 79 18.36 4.93 -4.87
CA GLN A 79 18.90 5.27 -6.18
C GLN A 79 19.24 6.76 -6.31
N VAL A 80 18.42 7.65 -5.73
CA VAL A 80 18.66 9.10 -5.67
C VAL A 80 19.90 9.43 -4.83
N SER A 81 20.05 8.83 -3.65
CA SER A 81 21.18 9.12 -2.77
C SER A 81 22.51 8.61 -3.30
N ASN A 82 22.48 7.55 -4.12
CA ASN A 82 23.66 6.88 -4.65
C ASN A 82 23.96 7.23 -6.12
N SER A 83 23.19 8.14 -6.74
CA SER A 83 23.48 8.63 -8.08
C SER A 83 24.71 9.54 -8.03
N ASN A 84 25.89 8.98 -8.34
CA ASN A 84 27.12 9.74 -8.48
C ASN A 84 26.97 10.76 -9.61
N SER A 85 27.19 12.03 -9.29
CA SER A 85 27.08 13.20 -10.18
C SER A 85 28.11 13.23 -11.33
N THR A 86 29.00 12.24 -11.40
CA THR A 86 30.11 12.15 -12.35
C THR A 86 29.90 11.14 -13.48
N ASP A 87 28.83 10.36 -13.47
CA ASP A 87 28.53 9.44 -14.57
C ASP A 87 27.61 10.13 -15.60
N PRO A 88 28.11 10.45 -16.82
CA PRO A 88 27.34 11.16 -17.84
C PRO A 88 26.17 10.34 -18.41
N LEU A 89 26.04 9.06 -18.07
CA LEU A 89 24.89 8.20 -18.39
C LEU A 89 23.93 8.03 -17.20
N ASN A 90 24.31 8.49 -16.01
CA ASN A 90 23.49 8.39 -14.81
C ASN A 90 22.53 9.56 -14.75
N ILE A 91 21.35 9.35 -15.34
CA ILE A 91 20.25 10.29 -15.28
C ILE A 91 19.85 10.44 -13.82
N GLN A 92 20.22 11.57 -13.21
CA GLN A 92 19.77 11.92 -11.87
C GLN A 92 18.24 11.72 -11.81
N PRO A 93 17.72 10.95 -10.83
CA PRO A 93 16.29 10.68 -10.75
C PRO A 93 15.51 11.99 -10.78
N SER A 94 14.61 12.11 -11.76
CA SER A 94 13.85 13.34 -11.97
C SER A 94 13.10 13.73 -10.71
N LEU A 95 12.90 15.03 -10.49
CA LEU A 95 12.08 15.55 -9.41
C LEU A 95 10.72 14.83 -9.33
N GLU A 96 10.11 14.55 -10.48
CA GLU A 96 8.85 13.79 -10.60
C GLU A 96 8.94 12.39 -9.98
N LYS A 97 10.04 11.66 -10.20
CA LYS A 97 10.24 10.32 -9.62
C LYS A 97 10.45 10.39 -8.11
N SER A 98 11.14 11.41 -7.63
CA SER A 98 11.34 11.65 -6.19
C SER A 98 10.02 12.01 -5.49
N LEU A 99 9.19 12.84 -6.14
CA LEU A 99 7.83 13.17 -5.68
C LEU A 99 6.92 11.93 -5.69
N ALA A 100 6.96 11.11 -6.74
CA ALA A 100 6.18 9.88 -6.80
C ALA A 100 6.59 8.87 -5.71
N ALA A 101 7.88 8.74 -5.40
CA ALA A 101 8.36 7.93 -4.29
C ALA A 101 7.89 8.46 -2.93
N PHE A 102 7.88 9.79 -2.76
CA PHE A 102 7.33 10.44 -1.58
C PHE A 102 5.84 10.16 -1.42
N ASP A 103 5.04 10.31 -2.49
CA ASP A 103 3.60 10.01 -2.47
C ASP A 103 3.33 8.55 -2.08
N LEU A 104 4.11 7.60 -2.64
CA LEU A 104 4.01 6.18 -2.29
C LEU A 104 4.34 5.90 -0.82
N PHE A 105 5.21 6.69 -0.20
CA PHE A 105 5.60 6.53 1.20
C PHE A 105 4.62 7.19 2.18
N VAL A 106 4.21 8.44 1.90
CA VAL A 106 3.46 9.30 2.82
C VAL A 106 1.94 9.09 2.73
N LEU A 107 1.39 8.95 1.51
CA LEU A 107 -0.06 8.91 1.33
C LEU A 107 -0.68 7.53 1.58
N HIS A 108 0.13 6.52 1.90
CA HIS A 108 -0.37 5.19 2.24
C HIS A 108 -0.90 5.10 3.69
N ASP A 109 -0.66 6.10 4.54
CA ASP A 109 -1.05 6.10 5.96
C ASP A 109 -2.39 6.77 6.26
N GLN A 110 -3.33 6.80 5.29
CA GLN A 110 -4.73 7.13 5.58
C GLN A 110 -5.67 5.91 5.59
N PRO A 111 -5.53 4.98 6.56
CA PRO A 111 -6.59 4.06 6.91
C PRO A 111 -7.54 4.75 7.89
N GLY A 112 -8.51 5.48 7.36
CA GLY A 112 -9.65 5.96 8.16
C GLY A 112 -9.78 7.47 8.21
N ASP A 113 -10.23 8.04 7.11
CA ASP A 113 -11.36 8.95 7.21
C ASP A 113 -12.19 8.96 5.91
N LEU A 114 -13.22 8.12 5.87
CA LEU A 114 -14.30 8.23 4.87
C LEU A 114 -15.66 8.49 5.55
N ASN A 115 -15.68 8.76 6.86
CA ASN A 115 -16.90 8.99 7.66
C ASN A 115 -16.89 10.30 8.47
N GLU A 116 -15.81 11.08 8.48
CA GLU A 116 -15.73 12.45 9.02
C GLU A 116 -16.12 13.49 7.94
N VAL A 117 -16.40 13.05 6.70
CA VAL A 117 -17.07 13.87 5.66
C VAL A 117 -18.57 14.07 5.98
N GLY A 118 -19.08 13.46 7.07
CA GLY A 118 -20.47 13.57 7.52
C GLY A 118 -20.76 14.60 8.61
N ASP A 119 -19.76 15.27 9.21
CA ASP A 119 -20.00 16.25 10.28
C ASP A 119 -19.23 17.56 10.06
N GLY A 120 -19.35 18.12 8.86
CA GLY A 120 -18.92 19.49 8.53
C GLY A 120 -19.74 20.60 9.22
N SER A 121 -20.54 20.29 10.24
CA SER A 121 -21.41 21.26 10.92
C SER A 121 -20.99 21.60 12.36
N ARG A 122 -19.88 21.05 12.87
CA ARG A 122 -19.45 21.30 14.27
C ARG A 122 -18.12 22.04 14.46
N ILE A 123 -17.37 22.31 13.39
CA ILE A 123 -16.07 22.99 13.48
C ILE A 123 -16.14 24.53 13.44
N PHE A 124 -17.33 25.13 13.33
CA PHE A 124 -17.50 26.60 13.30
C PHE A 124 -18.13 27.22 14.56
N GLN A 125 -18.32 26.49 15.67
CA GLN A 125 -18.94 27.06 16.87
C GLN A 125 -18.00 27.37 18.04
N TYR A 126 -16.70 27.09 17.94
CA TYR A 126 -15.75 27.39 19.04
C TYR A 126 -14.65 28.37 18.66
N THR A 127 -15.02 29.48 18.00
CA THR A 127 -14.16 30.67 17.93
C THR A 127 -14.98 31.96 17.82
N ARG A 128 -15.87 32.18 18.81
CA ARG A 128 -16.31 33.52 19.22
C ARG A 128 -16.74 33.50 20.69
N HIS A 129 -15.81 33.85 21.59
CA HIS A 129 -15.90 35.06 22.41
C HIS A 129 -14.67 35.20 23.29
#